data_AF-A0A7J2ZLE6-F1
#
_entry.id   AF-A0A7J2ZLE6-F1
#
_cell.length_a   1.000
_cell.length_b   1.000
_cell.length_c   1.000
_cell.angle_alpha   90.00
_cell.angle_beta   90.00
_cell.angle_gamma   90.00
#
_symmetry.space_group_name_H-M   'P 1'
#
loop_
_entity.id
_entity.type
_entity.pdbx_description
1 polymer ?
#
loop_
_entity_poly.entity_id
_entity_poly.type
_entity_poly.pdbx_seq_one_letter_code
_entity_poly.pdbx_strand_id
1 'polypeptide(L)'
;MEFHRVWNWYSRESVQKAILEVAKNREVVCVFRDGSFGKRPDIIQYPADILQAVANGTIAFHASVERWTQPMKLMAGMTKQELDSLRQGWDILIDPDVNDFEIAKIATRQIIEALKDHGISSYSVKFSGGKGFHIGIPFESLPPKINFQPVSTLYPDLLHKIIGYIKWYIRDQLKEAILSLDTPMNLSKRIGKPLEEITDSEGIDPFKIVNIDLFSSRHLFRLPYSLHEKTMLVSLPINPDHLEKFEKEYAIPEKVKIEEKFLIPKTKLHNAEALVIDALDWASKYKGEVKVEISKQKVVKRKFISEEFFPPCIAQILRGLPDGRKRSVFILVNFLRNMGWTFDQIEKRLTEWNEKNYPPLRANYLRTQLKWHFRQERNILPPNCDNLQFYPSIGVCNPDIFCKRYEIKNPVNYPLKKLSQMKKSKLK
;
A
#
# COMPACT_ATOMS: atom_id res chain seq x y z
N MET A 1 1.52 30.09 8.39
CA MET A 1 2.97 29.80 8.41
C MET A 1 3.31 28.60 7.56
N GLU A 2 2.59 27.48 7.71
CA GLU A 2 2.89 26.25 6.97
C GLU A 2 2.58 26.34 5.46
N PHE A 3 1.43 26.93 5.09
CA PHE A 3 1.07 27.14 3.68
C PHE A 3 2.13 27.92 2.90
N HIS A 4 2.63 29.05 3.44
CA HIS A 4 3.66 29.84 2.77
C HIS A 4 4.95 29.05 2.55
N ARG A 5 5.34 28.20 3.50
CA ARG A 5 6.53 27.35 3.35
C ARG A 5 6.37 26.35 2.20
N VAL A 6 5.22 25.68 2.15
CA VAL A 6 4.87 24.73 1.09
C VAL A 6 4.80 25.44 -0.27
N TRP A 7 4.09 26.56 -0.32
CA TRP A 7 3.95 27.39 -1.51
C TRP A 7 5.30 27.85 -2.04
N ASN A 8 6.16 28.41 -1.19
CA ASN A 8 7.48 28.89 -1.57
C ASN A 8 8.36 27.76 -2.09
N TRP A 9 8.30 26.58 -1.47
CA TRP A 9 9.04 25.40 -1.93
C TRP A 9 8.61 24.98 -3.34
N TYR A 10 7.31 24.76 -3.56
CA TYR A 10 6.79 24.31 -4.85
C TYR A 10 6.72 25.41 -5.92
N SER A 11 6.91 26.68 -5.55
CA SER A 11 7.07 27.80 -6.49
C SER A 11 8.45 27.83 -7.16
N ARG A 12 9.42 27.06 -6.66
CA ARG A 12 10.73 26.94 -7.29
C ARG A 12 10.61 26.18 -8.61
N GLU A 13 10.99 26.83 -9.71
CA GLU A 13 10.95 26.25 -11.05
C GLU A 13 11.75 24.92 -11.14
N SER A 14 12.90 24.85 -10.46
CA SER A 14 13.71 23.63 -10.41
C SER A 14 13.01 22.47 -9.69
N VAL A 15 12.22 22.74 -8.65
CA VAL A 15 11.40 21.74 -7.95
C VAL A 15 10.28 21.25 -8.86
N GLN A 16 9.58 22.18 -9.52
CA GLN A 16 8.50 21.85 -10.45
C GLN A 16 8.99 20.95 -11.58
N LYS A 17 10.12 21.31 -12.22
CA LYS A 17 10.73 20.51 -13.29
C LYS A 17 11.10 19.10 -12.82
N ALA A 18 11.72 18.97 -11.65
CA ALA A 18 12.14 17.67 -11.13
C ALA A 18 10.95 16.75 -10.77
N ILE A 19 9.87 17.33 -10.22
CA ILE A 19 8.62 16.59 -9.96
C ILE A 19 7.97 16.14 -11.28
N LEU A 20 7.86 17.03 -12.26
CA LEU A 20 7.23 16.74 -13.55
C LEU A 20 8.02 15.70 -14.36
N GLU A 21 9.35 15.70 -14.27
CA GLU A 21 10.22 14.72 -14.94
C GLU A 21 9.86 13.28 -14.54
N VAL A 22 9.65 13.03 -13.24
CA VAL A 22 9.29 11.70 -12.73
C VAL A 22 7.78 11.43 -12.80
N ALA A 23 6.93 12.46 -12.70
CA ALA A 23 5.48 12.35 -12.82
C ALA A 23 5.00 11.93 -14.22
N LYS A 24 5.82 12.16 -15.25
CA LYS A 24 5.48 11.83 -16.63
C LYS A 24 5.02 10.37 -16.77
N ASN A 25 3.89 10.20 -17.45
CA ASN A 25 3.25 8.90 -17.68
C ASN A 25 2.91 8.14 -16.39
N ARG A 26 2.72 8.80 -15.25
CA ARG A 26 2.29 8.14 -14.00
C ARG A 26 0.93 8.65 -13.55
N GLU A 27 0.25 7.82 -12.77
CA GLU A 27 -0.83 8.31 -11.91
C GLU A 27 -0.17 9.11 -10.78
N VAL A 28 -0.54 10.39 -10.62
CA VAL A 28 -0.03 11.26 -9.54
C VAL A 28 -1.18 11.62 -8.62
N VAL A 29 -0.93 11.57 -7.32
CA VAL A 29 -1.95 11.78 -6.29
C VAL A 29 -1.42 12.76 -5.26
N CYS A 30 -2.24 13.77 -4.96
CA CYS A 30 -2.00 14.72 -3.89
C CYS A 30 -2.17 14.05 -2.52
N VAL A 31 -1.37 14.46 -1.54
CA VAL A 31 -1.51 14.05 -0.14
C VAL A 31 -1.60 15.30 0.72
N PHE A 32 -2.61 15.31 1.59
CA PHE A 32 -2.93 16.44 2.46
C PHE A 32 -2.23 16.29 3.82
N ARG A 33 -2.31 17.35 4.63
CA ARG A 33 -1.64 17.44 5.94
C ARG A 33 -2.00 16.30 6.91
N ASP A 34 -3.23 15.80 6.84
CA ASP A 34 -3.72 14.68 7.64
C ASP A 34 -3.27 13.31 7.10
N GLY A 35 -2.53 13.28 5.99
CA GLY A 35 -2.09 12.07 5.30
C GLY A 35 -3.15 11.45 4.40
N SER A 36 -4.31 12.09 4.22
CA SER A 36 -5.32 11.63 3.28
C SER A 36 -4.85 11.84 1.84
N PHE A 37 -5.23 10.91 0.96
CA PHE A 37 -4.94 10.97 -0.46
C PHE A 37 -6.07 11.69 -1.21
N GLY A 38 -5.70 12.44 -2.24
CA GLY A 38 -6.62 13.01 -3.22
C GLY A 38 -7.32 11.94 -4.07
N LYS A 39 -8.18 12.41 -4.98
CA LYS A 39 -8.92 11.53 -5.88
C LYS A 39 -7.97 10.80 -6.83
N ARG A 40 -8.36 9.58 -7.21
CA ARG A 40 -7.63 8.70 -8.13
C ARG A 40 -8.53 8.21 -9.27
N PRO A 41 -8.04 8.08 -10.51
CA PRO A 41 -6.72 8.52 -10.97
C PRO A 41 -6.65 10.05 -11.09
N ASP A 42 -5.43 10.56 -11.08
CA ASP A 42 -5.13 11.96 -11.33
C ASP A 42 -3.71 12.08 -11.94
N ILE A 43 -3.40 13.25 -12.51
CA ILE A 43 -2.12 13.54 -13.16
C ILE A 43 -1.70 14.99 -12.90
N ILE A 44 -0.40 15.26 -13.05
CA ILE A 44 0.14 16.62 -13.19
C ILE A 44 0.95 16.67 -14.48
N GLN A 45 0.74 17.70 -15.29
CA GLN A 45 1.37 17.84 -16.61
C GLN A 45 2.17 19.14 -16.72
N TYR A 46 1.70 20.19 -16.05
CA TYR A 46 2.27 21.53 -16.13
C TYR A 46 2.66 22.03 -14.74
N PRO A 47 3.63 22.96 -14.64
CA PRO A 47 4.00 23.57 -13.36
C PRO A 47 2.84 24.23 -12.63
N ALA A 48 1.88 24.79 -13.36
CA ALA A 48 0.68 25.39 -12.81
C ALA A 48 -0.21 24.37 -12.05
N ASP A 49 -0.23 23.10 -12.48
CA ASP A 49 -0.99 22.04 -11.82
C ASP A 49 -0.48 21.80 -10.39
N ILE A 50 0.85 21.85 -10.20
CA ILE A 50 1.50 21.73 -8.89
C ILE A 50 1.06 22.88 -7.98
N LEU A 51 1.13 24.12 -8.47
CA LEU A 51 0.76 25.29 -7.68
C LEU A 51 -0.74 25.31 -7.36
N GLN A 52 -1.59 24.92 -8.31
CA GLN A 52 -3.02 24.81 -8.08
C GLN A 52 -3.35 23.73 -7.04
N ALA A 53 -2.68 22.58 -7.09
CA ALA A 53 -2.82 21.53 -6.10
C ALA A 53 -2.39 22.01 -4.70
N VAL A 54 -1.29 22.77 -4.60
CA VAL A 54 -0.84 23.38 -3.34
C VAL A 54 -1.82 24.43 -2.84
N ALA A 55 -2.36 25.28 -3.71
CA ALA A 55 -3.43 26.24 -3.37
C ALA A 55 -4.64 25.52 -2.76
N ASN A 56 -4.93 24.31 -3.24
CA ASN A 56 -6.00 23.44 -2.74
C ASN A 56 -5.61 22.61 -1.49
N GLY A 57 -4.46 22.91 -0.87
CA GLY A 57 -4.04 22.30 0.41
C GLY A 57 -3.11 21.09 0.30
N THR A 58 -2.62 20.76 -0.90
CA THR A 58 -1.67 19.66 -1.10
C THR A 58 -0.34 19.94 -0.40
N ILE A 59 0.16 18.95 0.34
CA ILE A 59 1.49 19.01 0.97
C ILE A 59 2.49 18.13 0.22
N ALA A 60 2.08 16.92 -0.18
CA ALA A 60 2.94 15.97 -0.88
C ALA A 60 2.32 15.48 -2.19
N PHE A 61 3.17 15.09 -3.12
CA PHE A 61 2.82 14.45 -4.38
C PHE A 61 3.39 13.04 -4.41
N HIS A 62 2.53 12.06 -4.63
CA HIS A 62 2.89 10.66 -4.77
C HIS A 62 2.59 10.17 -6.19
N ALA A 63 3.38 9.26 -6.73
CA ALA A 63 3.15 8.73 -8.07
C ALA A 63 3.20 7.20 -8.11
N SER A 64 2.54 6.60 -9.10
CA SER A 64 2.56 5.15 -9.29
C SER A 64 3.95 4.63 -9.65
N VAL A 65 4.34 3.47 -9.11
CA VAL A 65 5.57 2.76 -9.54
C VAL A 65 5.48 2.37 -11.02
N GLU A 66 4.29 2.00 -11.49
CA GLU A 66 4.02 1.76 -12.90
C GLU A 66 3.94 3.06 -13.71
N ARG A 67 4.31 2.95 -15.00
CA ARG A 67 4.17 3.98 -16.03
C ARG A 67 3.07 3.56 -17.02
N TRP A 68 2.18 4.48 -17.37
CA TRP A 68 0.95 4.24 -18.12
C TRP A 68 0.90 5.08 -19.39
N THR A 69 0.30 4.54 -20.44
CA THR A 69 0.01 5.28 -21.68
C THR A 69 -0.97 6.41 -21.44
N GLN A 70 -2.02 6.15 -20.67
CA GLN A 70 -3.07 7.11 -20.32
C GLN A 70 -3.51 6.89 -18.86
N PRO A 71 -2.82 7.48 -17.87
CA PRO A 71 -3.12 7.26 -16.45
C PRO A 71 -4.58 7.55 -16.06
N MET A 72 -5.23 8.51 -16.72
CA MET A 72 -6.64 8.87 -16.47
C MET A 72 -7.64 7.77 -16.86
N LYS A 73 -7.24 6.74 -17.61
CA LYS A 73 -8.09 5.58 -17.93
C LYS A 73 -8.11 4.52 -16.82
N LEU A 74 -7.27 4.67 -15.79
CA LEU A 74 -7.20 3.70 -14.71
C LEU A 74 -8.48 3.71 -13.87
N MET A 75 -9.02 2.52 -13.61
CA MET A 75 -10.21 2.33 -12.77
C MET A 75 -9.92 1.35 -11.64
N ALA A 76 -10.66 1.48 -10.54
CA ALA A 76 -10.60 0.49 -9.48
C ALA A 76 -11.20 -0.84 -9.97
N GLY A 77 -10.52 -1.95 -9.72
CA GLY A 77 -11.01 -3.29 -10.07
C GLY A 77 -10.67 -3.75 -11.50
N MET A 78 -9.82 -3.04 -12.23
CA MET A 78 -9.30 -3.53 -13.52
C MET A 78 -8.57 -4.86 -13.35
N THR A 79 -8.75 -5.74 -14.31
CA THR A 79 -8.04 -7.01 -14.44
C THR A 79 -6.57 -6.77 -14.80
N LYS A 80 -5.73 -7.80 -14.61
CA LYS A 80 -4.31 -7.73 -15.01
C LYS A 80 -4.17 -7.41 -16.50
N GLN A 81 -4.96 -8.05 -17.37
CA GLN A 81 -4.92 -7.81 -18.82
C GLN A 81 -5.27 -6.35 -19.18
N GLU A 82 -6.28 -5.77 -18.54
CA GLU A 82 -6.64 -4.36 -18.77
C GLU A 82 -5.54 -3.41 -18.29
N LEU A 83 -4.94 -3.67 -17.12
CA LEU A 83 -3.78 -2.90 -16.64
C LEU A 83 -2.58 -3.03 -17.57
N ASP A 84 -2.26 -4.26 -18.01
CA ASP A 84 -1.15 -4.54 -18.92
C ASP A 84 -1.32 -3.82 -20.26
N SER A 85 -2.56 -3.71 -20.77
CA SER A 85 -2.86 -2.95 -22.00
C SER A 85 -2.57 -1.45 -21.90
N LEU A 86 -2.58 -0.91 -20.69
CA LEU A 86 -2.26 0.49 -20.41
C LEU A 86 -0.80 0.68 -19.96
N ARG A 87 -0.10 -0.38 -19.54
CA ARG A 87 1.23 -0.28 -18.92
C ARG A 87 2.33 -0.13 -19.97
N GLN A 88 3.07 0.97 -19.88
CA GLN A 88 4.29 1.19 -20.65
C GLN A 88 5.48 0.47 -20.03
N GLY A 89 5.55 0.49 -18.70
CA GLY A 89 6.66 -0.07 -17.93
C GLY A 89 6.45 0.13 -16.44
N TRP A 90 7.46 -0.19 -15.65
CA TRP A 90 7.47 -0.04 -14.20
C TRP A 90 8.90 -0.04 -13.70
N ASP A 91 9.16 0.75 -12.68
CA ASP A 91 10.49 0.85 -12.08
C ASP A 91 10.63 -0.13 -10.92
N ILE A 92 11.85 -0.58 -10.64
CA ILE A 92 12.11 -1.27 -9.38
C ILE A 92 12.24 -0.17 -8.33
N LEU A 93 11.39 -0.23 -7.31
CA LEU A 93 11.51 0.60 -6.13
C LEU A 93 11.69 -0.32 -4.92
N ILE A 94 12.68 -0.02 -4.09
CA ILE A 94 12.99 -0.76 -2.86
C ILE A 94 12.89 0.24 -1.72
N ASP A 95 12.03 -0.07 -0.75
CA ASP A 95 11.76 0.77 0.43
C ASP A 95 12.09 -0.01 1.71
N PRO A 96 13.35 0.04 2.19
CA PRO A 96 13.72 -0.49 3.50
C PRO A 96 13.15 0.40 4.62
N ASP A 97 12.01 -0.02 5.18
CA ASP A 97 11.36 0.64 6.31
C ASP A 97 11.85 0.08 7.64
N VAL A 98 12.35 0.98 8.48
CA VAL A 98 12.79 0.68 9.84
C VAL A 98 12.66 1.93 10.71
N ASN A 99 12.30 1.73 11.97
CA ASN A 99 12.14 2.81 12.95
C ASN A 99 13.47 3.22 13.61
N ASP A 100 14.57 3.22 12.85
CA ASP A 100 15.89 3.70 13.28
C ASP A 100 16.65 4.17 12.04
N PHE A 101 17.13 5.41 12.06
CA PHE A 101 17.72 6.04 10.87
C PHE A 101 19.08 5.47 10.49
N GLU A 102 19.88 5.05 11.47
CA GLU A 102 21.19 4.46 11.23
C GLU A 102 21.04 3.05 10.67
N ILE A 103 20.08 2.27 11.19
CA ILE A 103 19.73 0.97 10.58
C ILE A 103 19.20 1.15 9.15
N ALA A 104 18.44 2.22 8.87
CA ALA A 104 17.97 2.52 7.52
C ALA A 104 19.13 2.80 6.55
N LYS A 105 20.18 3.52 6.99
CA LYS A 105 21.42 3.71 6.21
C LYS A 105 22.12 2.38 5.95
N ILE A 106 22.30 1.55 7.00
CA ILE A 106 22.94 0.23 6.88
C ILE A 106 22.20 -0.63 5.85
N ALA A 107 20.87 -0.74 5.94
CA ALA A 107 20.07 -1.52 4.99
C ALA A 107 20.19 -0.99 3.56
N THR A 108 20.11 0.34 3.41
CA THR A 108 20.23 1.00 2.10
C THR A 108 21.60 0.72 1.49
N ARG A 109 22.68 0.79 2.28
CA ARG A 109 24.04 0.47 1.83
C ARG A 109 24.16 -0.98 1.36
N GLN A 110 23.65 -1.96 2.12
CA GLN A 110 23.71 -3.37 1.72
C GLN A 110 22.97 -3.63 0.41
N ILE A 111 21.83 -2.97 0.19
CA ILE A 111 21.12 -3.06 -1.08
C ILE A 111 21.95 -2.41 -2.21
N ILE A 112 22.58 -1.25 -1.98
CA ILE A 112 23.45 -0.60 -2.98
C ILE A 112 24.61 -1.51 -3.38
N GLU A 113 25.30 -2.13 -2.42
CA GLU A 113 26.40 -3.06 -2.71
C GLU A 113 25.90 -4.26 -3.52
N ALA A 114 24.75 -4.84 -3.16
CA ALA A 114 24.13 -5.88 -3.99
C ALA A 114 23.87 -5.39 -5.42
N LEU A 115 23.35 -4.18 -5.63
CA LEU A 115 23.16 -3.65 -6.99
C LEU A 115 24.49 -3.51 -7.75
N LYS A 116 25.56 -3.06 -7.09
CA LYS A 116 26.90 -2.93 -7.67
C LYS A 116 27.48 -4.30 -8.06
N ASP A 117 27.33 -5.31 -7.21
CA ASP A 117 27.80 -6.68 -7.45
C ASP A 117 27.14 -7.29 -8.70
N HIS A 118 25.90 -6.87 -9.00
CA HIS A 118 25.17 -7.27 -10.21
C HIS A 118 25.41 -6.34 -11.41
N GLY A 119 26.38 -5.44 -11.33
CA GLY A 119 26.76 -4.53 -12.42
C GLY A 119 25.78 -3.38 -12.68
N ILE A 120 24.82 -3.14 -11.78
CA ILE A 120 23.82 -2.09 -11.95
C ILE A 120 24.43 -0.74 -11.58
N SER A 121 24.65 0.09 -12.60
CA SER A 121 25.11 1.48 -12.44
C SER A 121 23.98 2.50 -12.52
N SER A 122 22.84 2.11 -13.09
CA SER A 122 21.66 2.98 -13.23
C SER A 122 20.71 2.77 -12.05
N TYR A 123 21.12 3.28 -10.88
CA TYR A 123 20.24 3.37 -9.72
C TYR A 123 20.33 4.76 -9.08
N SER A 124 19.28 5.11 -8.34
CA SER A 124 19.15 6.36 -7.61
C SER A 124 18.70 6.09 -6.19
N VAL A 125 19.17 6.92 -5.25
CA VAL A 125 18.78 6.84 -3.85
C VAL A 125 18.15 8.17 -3.46
N LYS A 126 17.07 8.14 -2.70
CA LYS A 126 16.49 9.34 -2.10
C LYS A 126 16.16 9.12 -0.64
N PHE A 127 16.41 10.12 0.19
CA PHE A 127 15.76 10.21 1.48
C PHE A 127 14.25 10.33 1.27
N SER A 128 13.45 9.56 2.00
CA SER A 128 12.01 9.58 1.82
C SER A 128 11.39 10.89 2.32
N GLY A 129 12.08 11.64 3.19
CA GLY A 129 11.53 12.77 3.95
C GLY A 129 11.13 12.35 5.38
N GLY A 130 11.15 11.05 5.69
CA GLY A 130 10.66 10.48 6.94
C GLY A 130 11.75 9.74 7.71
N LYS A 131 11.66 8.41 7.70
CA LYS A 131 12.49 7.53 8.54
C LYS A 131 13.61 6.81 7.78
N GLY A 132 13.58 6.79 6.46
CA GLY A 132 14.50 5.98 5.67
C GLY A 132 14.71 6.50 4.26
N PHE A 133 15.17 5.60 3.39
CA PHE A 133 15.57 5.90 2.02
C PHE A 133 14.83 4.99 1.06
N HIS A 134 14.62 5.45 -0.17
CA HIS A 134 14.15 4.61 -1.25
C HIS A 134 15.28 4.45 -2.27
N ILE A 135 15.39 3.25 -2.82
CA ILE A 135 16.30 2.94 -3.93
C ILE A 135 15.43 2.68 -5.16
N GLY A 136 15.77 3.35 -6.26
CA GLY A 136 15.05 3.26 -7.53
C GLY A 136 15.96 2.82 -8.66
N ILE A 137 15.51 1.85 -9.45
CA ILE A 137 16.14 1.41 -10.69
C ILE A 137 15.13 1.69 -11.82
N PRO A 138 15.49 2.53 -12.81
CA PRO A 138 14.57 2.92 -13.86
C PRO A 138 14.23 1.74 -14.76
N PHE A 139 12.97 1.67 -15.22
CA PHE A 139 12.46 0.63 -16.14
C PHE A 139 13.40 0.35 -17.33
N GLU A 140 14.04 1.39 -17.85
CA GLU A 140 14.99 1.32 -18.96
C GLU A 140 16.23 0.44 -18.68
N SER A 141 16.51 0.15 -17.41
CA SER A 141 17.59 -0.74 -16.97
C SER A 141 17.19 -2.22 -17.08
N LEU A 142 15.90 -2.53 -17.12
CA LEU A 142 15.42 -3.90 -17.26
C LEU A 142 15.57 -4.40 -18.70
N PRO A 143 15.72 -5.72 -18.93
CA PRO A 143 15.68 -6.26 -20.28
C PRO A 143 14.33 -5.95 -20.95
N PRO A 144 14.27 -5.85 -22.28
CA PRO A 144 13.03 -5.56 -22.98
C PRO A 144 12.03 -6.72 -22.89
N LYS A 145 12.52 -7.97 -22.84
CA LYS A 145 11.72 -9.20 -22.81
C LYS A 145 12.37 -10.29 -21.97
N ILE A 146 11.53 -11.16 -21.40
CA ILE A 146 11.94 -12.40 -20.73
C ILE A 146 11.05 -13.52 -21.29
N ASN A 147 11.65 -14.59 -21.81
CA ASN A 147 10.92 -15.70 -22.46
C ASN A 147 9.88 -15.20 -23.48
N PHE A 148 10.30 -14.28 -24.35
CA PHE A 148 9.47 -13.61 -25.37
C PHE A 148 8.35 -12.70 -24.84
N GLN A 149 8.11 -12.62 -23.53
CA GLN A 149 7.13 -11.72 -22.93
C GLN A 149 7.76 -10.35 -22.61
N PRO A 150 7.11 -9.22 -22.96
CA PRO A 150 7.58 -7.90 -22.56
C PRO A 150 7.67 -7.76 -21.05
N VAL A 151 8.77 -7.19 -20.53
CA VAL A 151 8.92 -7.03 -19.07
C VAL A 151 7.85 -6.13 -18.45
N SER A 152 7.31 -5.20 -19.22
CA SER A 152 6.17 -4.36 -18.80
C SER A 152 4.94 -5.17 -18.39
N THR A 153 4.73 -6.39 -18.89
CA THR A 153 3.57 -7.23 -18.53
C THR A 153 3.84 -8.15 -17.32
N LEU A 154 5.07 -8.16 -16.80
CA LEU A 154 5.48 -9.06 -15.71
C LEU A 154 5.32 -8.47 -14.31
N TYR A 155 4.75 -7.28 -14.18
CA TYR A 155 4.45 -6.66 -12.90
C TYR A 155 3.17 -7.25 -12.26
N PRO A 156 3.10 -7.41 -10.93
CA PRO A 156 4.19 -7.21 -9.94
C PRO A 156 5.06 -8.46 -9.74
N ASP A 157 4.76 -9.57 -10.42
CA ASP A 157 5.37 -10.88 -10.15
C ASP A 157 6.90 -10.87 -10.30
N LEU A 158 7.43 -10.19 -11.33
CA LEU A 158 8.87 -10.06 -11.50
C LEU A 158 9.51 -9.17 -10.44
N LEU A 159 8.86 -8.06 -10.06
CA LEU A 159 9.32 -7.21 -8.96
C LEU A 159 9.46 -8.04 -7.69
N HIS A 160 8.46 -8.85 -7.34
CA HIS A 160 8.50 -9.68 -6.12
C HIS A 160 9.65 -10.67 -6.11
N LYS A 161 9.97 -11.27 -7.26
CA LYS A 161 11.12 -12.16 -7.38
C LYS A 161 12.44 -11.42 -7.19
N ILE A 162 12.57 -10.22 -7.78
CA ILE A 162 13.75 -9.36 -7.63
C ILE A 162 13.93 -8.95 -6.17
N ILE A 163 12.87 -8.47 -5.50
CA ILE A 163 12.95 -8.09 -4.09
C ILE A 163 13.26 -9.30 -3.20
N GLY A 164 12.62 -10.45 -3.46
CA GLY A 164 12.89 -11.69 -2.72
C GLY A 164 14.34 -12.13 -2.85
N TYR A 165 14.88 -12.08 -4.06
CA TYR A 165 16.28 -12.39 -4.34
C TYR A 165 17.23 -11.41 -3.63
N ILE A 166 16.99 -10.10 -3.72
CA ILE A 166 17.81 -9.09 -3.03
C ILE A 166 17.79 -9.34 -1.52
N LYS A 167 16.63 -9.64 -0.93
CA LYS A 167 16.52 -10.00 0.49
C LYS A 167 17.37 -11.23 0.82
N TRP A 168 17.27 -12.29 0.02
CA TRP A 168 18.09 -13.48 0.20
C TRP A 168 19.59 -13.17 0.10
N TYR A 169 19.99 -12.42 -0.93
CA TYR A 169 21.38 -12.09 -1.24
C TYR A 169 22.07 -11.30 -0.13
N ILE A 170 21.39 -10.31 0.47
CA ILE A 170 21.97 -9.44 1.50
C ILE A 170 21.77 -9.94 2.93
N ARG A 171 21.09 -11.08 3.15
CA ARG A 171 20.59 -11.48 4.48
C ARG A 171 21.73 -11.51 5.50
N ASP A 172 22.81 -12.20 5.19
CA ASP A 172 23.89 -12.43 6.15
C ASP A 172 24.71 -11.16 6.39
N GLN A 173 25.07 -10.43 5.33
CA GLN A 173 25.80 -9.16 5.45
C GLN A 173 24.98 -8.10 6.18
N LEU A 174 23.66 -8.05 5.97
CA LEU A 174 22.77 -7.16 6.70
C LEU A 174 22.68 -7.54 8.19
N LYS A 175 22.58 -8.84 8.49
CA LYS A 175 22.59 -9.34 9.88
C LYS A 175 23.89 -8.96 10.60
N GLU A 176 25.04 -9.21 9.99
CA GLU A 176 26.35 -8.86 10.53
C GLU A 176 26.52 -7.35 10.73
N ALA A 177 26.10 -6.54 9.76
CA ALA A 177 26.20 -5.08 9.84
C ALA A 177 25.29 -4.50 10.94
N ILE A 178 24.09 -5.05 11.12
CA ILE A 178 23.18 -4.65 12.21
C ILE A 178 23.75 -5.05 13.58
N LEU A 179 24.31 -6.26 13.69
CA LEU A 179 24.92 -6.73 14.94
C LEU A 179 26.22 -5.99 15.30
N SER A 180 26.91 -5.43 14.30
CA SER A 180 28.07 -4.56 14.50
C SER A 180 27.68 -3.19 15.06
N LEU A 181 26.42 -2.76 14.88
CA LEU A 181 25.92 -1.49 15.40
C LEU A 181 25.59 -1.60 16.90
N ASP A 182 24.91 -2.69 17.31
CA ASP A 182 24.47 -2.86 18.70
C ASP A 182 24.03 -4.30 19.02
N THR A 183 23.83 -4.60 20.30
CA THR A 183 23.31 -5.90 20.78
C THR A 183 21.82 -6.09 20.44
N PRO A 184 21.32 -7.35 20.32
CA PRO A 184 19.90 -7.61 20.07
C PRO A 184 18.93 -6.91 21.02
N MET A 185 19.29 -6.84 22.31
CA MET A 185 18.49 -6.17 23.33
C MET A 185 18.37 -4.66 23.10
N ASN A 186 19.47 -4.01 22.71
CA ASN A 186 19.47 -2.58 22.43
C ASN A 186 18.79 -2.28 21.08
N LEU A 187 19.00 -3.11 20.06
CA LEU A 187 18.30 -3.00 18.78
C LEU A 187 16.77 -3.07 18.96
N SER A 188 16.29 -4.03 19.76
CA SER A 188 14.87 -4.14 20.15
C SER A 188 14.33 -2.83 20.74
N LYS A 189 15.07 -2.20 21.67
CA LYS A 189 14.70 -0.92 22.27
C LYS A 189 14.71 0.23 21.25
N ARG A 190 15.74 0.32 20.40
CA ARG A 190 15.90 1.38 19.40
C ARG A 190 14.74 1.43 18.41
N ILE A 191 14.33 0.26 17.90
CA ILE A 191 13.25 0.19 16.90
C ILE A 191 11.85 0.12 17.55
N GLY A 192 11.77 -0.18 18.85
CA GLY A 192 10.52 -0.30 19.60
C GLY A 192 9.75 -1.59 19.31
N LYS A 193 10.45 -2.71 19.08
CA LYS A 193 9.86 -4.05 18.88
C LYS A 193 10.33 -5.00 19.98
N PRO A 194 9.49 -5.91 20.51
CA PRO A 194 9.93 -6.95 21.44
C PRO A 194 11.07 -7.80 20.87
N LEU A 195 11.97 -8.28 21.73
CA LEU A 195 13.13 -9.08 21.31
C LEU A 195 12.69 -10.33 20.54
N GLU A 196 11.63 -10.98 21.01
CA GLU A 196 11.06 -12.18 20.42
C GLU A 196 10.49 -11.94 19.00
N GLU A 197 10.10 -10.70 18.70
CA GLU A 197 9.61 -10.31 17.37
C GLU A 197 10.75 -10.06 16.38
N ILE A 198 12.01 -9.96 16.83
CA ILE A 198 13.18 -9.69 15.96
C ILE A 198 14.16 -10.86 15.92
N THR A 199 13.98 -11.87 16.76
CA THR A 199 14.80 -13.08 16.79
C THR A 199 14.07 -14.31 16.25
N ASP A 200 14.82 -15.32 15.84
CA ASP A 200 14.41 -16.69 15.56
C ASP A 200 15.39 -17.68 16.21
N SER A 201 15.34 -18.96 15.83
CA SER A 201 16.24 -20.01 16.33
C SER A 201 17.73 -19.77 16.02
N GLU A 202 18.03 -18.91 15.04
CA GLU A 202 19.39 -18.61 14.56
C GLU A 202 19.88 -17.22 15.01
N GLY A 203 19.17 -16.58 15.95
CA GLY A 203 19.50 -15.26 16.47
C GLY A 203 18.62 -14.17 15.85
N ILE A 204 19.19 -13.01 15.52
CA ILE A 204 18.42 -11.92 14.88
C ILE A 204 18.08 -12.30 13.44
N ASP A 205 16.82 -12.07 13.04
CA ASP A 205 16.42 -12.00 11.63
C ASP A 205 16.45 -10.53 11.16
N PRO A 206 17.36 -10.17 10.24
CA PRO A 206 17.49 -8.78 9.78
C PRO A 206 16.21 -8.24 9.13
N PHE A 207 15.37 -9.08 8.52
CA PHE A 207 14.13 -8.64 7.87
C PHE A 207 12.94 -8.56 8.82
N LYS A 208 13.07 -9.02 10.07
CA LYS A 208 12.14 -8.68 11.14
C LYS A 208 12.43 -7.29 11.72
N ILE A 209 13.67 -6.82 11.58
CA ILE A 209 14.09 -5.46 11.94
C ILE A 209 13.74 -4.48 10.81
N VAL A 210 14.26 -4.75 9.60
CA VAL A 210 14.08 -3.93 8.40
C VAL A 210 13.04 -4.57 7.50
N ASN A 211 11.88 -3.94 7.40
CA ASN A 211 10.85 -4.41 6.50
C ASN A 211 11.14 -3.91 5.07
N ILE A 212 11.04 -4.79 4.08
CA ILE A 212 11.12 -4.40 2.66
C ILE A 212 9.81 -4.83 2.02
N ASP A 213 8.98 -3.85 1.70
CA ASP A 213 7.62 -4.07 1.22
C ASP A 213 7.58 -4.65 -0.21
N LEU A 214 6.63 -5.55 -0.44
CA LEU A 214 6.30 -6.09 -1.76
C LEU A 214 5.12 -5.29 -2.34
N PHE A 215 5.37 -4.55 -3.42
CA PHE A 215 4.36 -3.67 -4.00
C PHE A 215 3.35 -4.41 -4.86
N SER A 216 2.09 -3.98 -4.77
CA SER A 216 1.01 -4.47 -5.62
C SER A 216 0.71 -3.49 -6.76
N SER A 217 -0.29 -3.78 -7.60
CA SER A 217 -0.75 -2.91 -8.68
C SER A 217 -1.09 -1.50 -8.17
N ARG A 218 -0.67 -0.47 -8.92
CA ARG A 218 -0.93 0.95 -8.63
C ARG A 218 -0.44 1.40 -7.26
N HIS A 219 0.66 0.80 -6.79
CA HIS A 219 1.35 1.25 -5.58
C HIS A 219 1.95 2.64 -5.80
N LEU A 220 1.83 3.50 -4.80
CA LEU A 220 2.26 4.90 -4.87
C LEU A 220 3.50 5.12 -4.02
N PHE A 221 4.47 5.87 -4.54
CA PHE A 221 5.63 6.35 -3.78
C PHE A 221 5.68 7.88 -3.80
N ARG A 222 6.23 8.49 -2.75
CA ARG A 222 6.45 9.94 -2.69
C ARG A 222 7.43 10.37 -3.78
N LEU A 223 7.03 11.29 -4.63
CA LEU A 223 7.88 11.81 -5.71
C LEU A 223 9.15 12.47 -5.14
N PRO A 224 10.27 12.46 -5.88
CA PRO A 224 11.44 13.24 -5.50
C PRO A 224 11.07 14.71 -5.40
N TYR A 225 11.69 15.41 -4.46
CA TYR A 225 11.44 16.82 -4.13
C TYR A 225 10.04 17.17 -3.62
N SER A 226 9.15 16.19 -3.47
CA SER A 226 7.92 16.36 -2.70
C SER A 226 8.24 16.47 -1.22
N LEU A 227 7.52 17.35 -0.51
CA LEU A 227 7.55 17.43 0.95
C LEU A 227 6.90 16.19 1.56
N HIS A 228 7.32 15.85 2.78
CA HIS A 228 6.62 14.88 3.62
C HIS A 228 5.58 15.59 4.48
N GLU A 229 4.36 15.08 4.47
CA GLU A 229 3.17 15.67 5.10
C GLU A 229 3.24 15.82 6.62
N LYS A 230 4.16 15.12 7.31
CA LYS A 230 4.34 15.20 8.77
C LYS A 230 5.59 16.01 9.14
N THR A 231 6.74 15.62 8.60
CA THR A 231 8.04 16.20 8.96
C THR A 231 8.35 17.50 8.21
N MET A 232 7.66 17.77 7.10
CA MET A 232 7.94 18.88 6.19
C MET A 232 9.35 18.86 5.57
N LEU A 233 10.04 17.72 5.67
CA LEU A 233 11.31 17.51 4.99
C LEU A 233 11.06 17.10 3.54
N VAL A 234 11.99 17.47 2.68
CA VAL A 234 11.99 17.15 1.26
C VAL A 234 12.33 15.66 1.08
N SER A 235 11.59 14.96 0.21
CA SER A 235 12.05 13.67 -0.30
C SER A 235 13.21 13.90 -1.24
N LEU A 236 14.43 13.86 -0.71
CA LEU A 236 15.62 14.39 -1.36
C LEU A 236 16.42 13.27 -2.05
N PRO A 237 16.53 13.26 -3.39
CA PRO A 237 17.53 12.46 -4.08
C PRO A 237 18.93 12.83 -3.59
N ILE A 238 19.79 11.83 -3.40
CA ILE A 238 21.15 11.99 -2.90
C ILE A 238 22.14 11.18 -3.75
N ASN A 239 23.38 11.63 -3.77
CA ASN A 239 24.49 10.81 -4.23
C ASN A 239 24.65 9.61 -3.27
N PRO A 240 24.63 8.35 -3.76
CA PRO A 240 24.84 7.17 -2.94
C PRO A 240 26.11 7.22 -2.07
N ASP A 241 27.18 7.86 -2.55
CA ASP A 241 28.45 7.98 -1.81
C ASP A 241 28.34 8.89 -0.58
N HIS A 242 27.29 9.69 -0.50
CA HIS A 242 27.00 10.57 0.63
C HIS A 242 26.01 9.97 1.65
N LEU A 243 25.57 8.71 1.45
CA LEU A 243 24.56 8.06 2.31
C LEU A 243 24.95 8.06 3.79
N GLU A 244 26.19 7.69 4.11
CA GLU A 244 26.66 7.57 5.50
C GLU A 244 26.65 8.91 6.24
N LYS A 245 27.09 9.97 5.55
CA LYS A 245 27.18 11.34 6.07
C LYS A 245 25.85 12.09 6.02
N PHE A 246 24.80 11.49 5.49
CA PHE A 246 23.53 12.17 5.32
C PHE A 246 22.84 12.41 6.66
N GLU A 247 22.43 13.66 6.88
CA GLU A 247 21.66 14.11 8.03
C GLU A 247 20.28 14.62 7.58
N LYS A 248 19.24 14.43 8.40
CA LYS A 248 17.85 14.79 8.02
C LYS A 248 17.68 16.28 7.80
N GLU A 249 18.51 17.07 8.46
CA GLU A 249 18.60 18.53 8.39
C GLU A 249 18.97 19.00 6.98
N TYR A 250 19.65 18.16 6.18
CA TYR A 250 19.97 18.49 4.79
C TYR A 250 18.72 18.48 3.90
N ALA A 251 17.65 17.82 4.32
CA ALA A 251 16.37 17.80 3.63
C ALA A 251 15.40 18.91 4.06
N ILE A 252 15.88 19.92 4.82
CA ILE A 252 15.08 21.11 5.14
C ILE A 252 14.89 21.94 3.85
N PRO A 253 13.65 22.25 3.43
CA PRO A 253 13.35 22.96 2.16
C PRO A 253 14.24 24.18 1.88
N GLU A 254 14.53 24.97 2.91
CA GLU A 254 15.33 26.19 2.81
C GLU A 254 16.83 25.92 2.51
N LYS A 255 17.32 24.70 2.82
CA LYS A 255 18.71 24.28 2.60
C LYS A 255 18.91 23.47 1.32
N VAL A 256 17.83 22.91 0.76
CA VAL A 256 17.92 21.95 -0.35
C VAL A 256 18.23 22.64 -1.68
N LYS A 257 19.25 22.10 -2.35
CA LYS A 257 19.56 22.34 -3.77
C LYS A 257 19.06 21.17 -4.63
N ILE A 258 18.67 21.47 -5.86
CA ILE A 258 18.15 20.47 -6.81
C ILE A 258 19.32 20.02 -7.69
N GLU A 259 20.06 19.01 -7.23
CA GLU A 259 21.31 18.55 -7.86
C GLU A 259 21.19 17.12 -8.41
N GLU A 260 20.52 16.23 -7.66
CA GLU A 260 20.44 14.80 -7.96
C GLU A 260 19.11 14.41 -8.61
N LYS A 261 19.16 13.53 -9.60
CA LYS A 261 17.96 13.00 -10.26
C LYS A 261 17.54 11.65 -9.67
N PHE A 262 16.26 11.32 -9.76
CA PHE A 262 15.71 10.05 -9.28
C PHE A 262 14.98 9.32 -10.42
N LEU A 263 15.21 8.01 -10.55
CA LEU A 263 14.65 7.15 -11.62
C LEU A 263 14.99 7.63 -13.03
N ILE A 264 16.19 8.19 -13.21
CA ILE A 264 16.73 8.56 -14.53
C ILE A 264 17.88 7.60 -14.86
N PRO A 265 17.88 6.99 -16.06
CA PRO A 265 18.99 6.13 -16.48
C PRO A 265 20.29 6.94 -16.53
N LYS A 266 21.31 6.49 -15.80
CA LYS A 266 22.63 7.15 -15.74
C LYS A 266 23.54 6.70 -16.89
N THR A 267 23.36 5.46 -17.33
CA THR A 267 24.27 4.76 -18.25
C THR A 267 23.48 3.88 -19.24
N LYS A 268 24.18 2.91 -19.88
CA LYS A 268 23.66 1.92 -20.84
C LYS A 268 22.29 1.37 -20.41
N LEU A 269 21.37 1.31 -21.37
CA LEU A 269 20.10 0.60 -21.26
C LEU A 269 20.35 -0.88 -20.94
N HIS A 270 19.40 -1.52 -20.25
CA HIS A 270 19.39 -2.96 -20.00
C HIS A 270 20.51 -3.50 -19.07
N ASN A 271 21.08 -2.66 -18.19
CA ASN A 271 22.16 -3.08 -17.27
C ASN A 271 21.70 -3.89 -16.05
N ALA A 272 20.41 -4.22 -15.91
CA ALA A 272 19.87 -5.06 -14.83
C ALA A 272 19.60 -6.51 -15.25
N GLU A 273 20.09 -6.95 -16.42
CA GLU A 273 19.90 -8.32 -16.93
C GLU A 273 20.41 -9.39 -15.96
N ALA A 274 21.62 -9.25 -15.42
CA ALA A 274 22.21 -10.20 -14.48
C ALA A 274 21.33 -10.37 -13.22
N LEU A 275 20.94 -9.26 -12.58
CA LEU A 275 20.02 -9.26 -11.43
C LEU A 275 18.70 -9.99 -11.74
N VAL A 276 18.14 -9.75 -12.93
CA VAL A 276 16.89 -10.39 -13.35
C VAL A 276 17.05 -11.89 -13.54
N ILE A 277 18.15 -12.33 -14.16
CA ILE A 277 18.46 -13.76 -14.36
C ILE A 277 18.61 -14.44 -13.01
N ASP A 278 19.46 -13.90 -12.13
CA ASP A 278 19.71 -14.49 -10.81
C ASP A 278 18.44 -14.55 -9.95
N ALA A 279 17.61 -13.50 -10.02
CA ALA A 279 16.34 -13.47 -9.31
C ALA A 279 15.34 -14.51 -9.83
N LEU A 280 15.31 -14.78 -11.14
CA LEU A 280 14.47 -15.82 -11.73
C LEU A 280 14.98 -17.22 -11.41
N ASP A 281 16.29 -17.44 -11.45
CA ASP A 281 16.93 -18.70 -11.10
C ASP A 281 16.72 -19.02 -9.61
N TRP A 282 16.93 -18.03 -8.74
CA TRP A 282 16.59 -18.11 -7.32
C TRP A 282 15.10 -18.45 -7.15
N ALA A 283 14.19 -17.68 -7.75
CA ALA A 283 12.76 -17.95 -7.62
C ALA A 283 12.35 -19.34 -8.15
N SER A 284 13.08 -19.90 -9.12
CA SER A 284 12.84 -21.24 -9.64
C SER A 284 13.26 -22.34 -8.66
N LYS A 285 14.37 -22.15 -7.94
CA LYS A 285 14.88 -23.06 -6.91
C LYS A 285 14.02 -23.01 -5.64
N TYR A 286 13.52 -21.83 -5.29
CA TYR A 286 12.77 -21.57 -4.06
C TYR A 286 11.25 -21.48 -4.30
N LYS A 287 10.71 -22.23 -5.28
CA LYS A 287 9.29 -22.22 -5.72
C LYS A 287 8.21 -22.48 -4.64
N GLY A 288 8.58 -22.64 -3.36
CA GLY A 288 7.67 -22.76 -2.21
C GLY A 288 7.80 -21.68 -1.12
N GLU A 289 8.82 -20.81 -1.15
CA GLU A 289 9.13 -19.88 -0.03
C GLU A 289 8.83 -18.41 -0.31
N VAL A 290 8.57 -18.02 -1.58
CA VAL A 290 8.05 -16.68 -1.90
C VAL A 290 6.56 -16.62 -1.55
N LYS A 291 6.23 -16.80 -0.27
CA LYS A 291 4.96 -16.32 0.27
C LYS A 291 5.08 -14.81 0.29
N VAL A 292 4.34 -14.15 -0.59
CA VAL A 292 4.14 -12.70 -0.53
C VAL A 292 3.58 -12.42 0.87
N GLU A 293 4.42 -11.97 1.80
CA GLU A 293 3.94 -11.32 3.02
C GLU A 293 3.44 -9.95 2.61
N ILE A 294 2.28 -9.91 1.95
CA ILE A 294 1.44 -8.73 1.99
C ILE A 294 1.20 -8.52 3.48
N SER A 295 1.61 -7.36 4.03
CA SER A 295 1.46 -7.03 5.44
C SER A 295 0.13 -7.59 5.94
N LYS A 296 0.17 -8.69 6.70
CA LYS A 296 -1.04 -9.31 7.22
C LYS A 296 -1.58 -8.31 8.23
N GLN A 297 -2.51 -7.44 7.81
CA GLN A 297 -3.39 -6.78 8.76
C GLN A 297 -4.02 -7.93 9.55
N LYS A 298 -3.54 -8.12 10.78
CA LYS A 298 -3.95 -9.21 11.68
C LYS A 298 -5.46 -9.35 11.54
N VAL A 299 -5.92 -10.55 11.19
CA VAL A 299 -7.34 -10.90 11.29
C VAL A 299 -7.70 -10.66 12.75
N VAL A 300 -8.26 -9.50 13.05
CA VAL A 300 -8.72 -9.18 14.39
C VAL A 300 -9.82 -10.19 14.67
N LYS A 301 -9.57 -11.15 15.56
CA LYS A 301 -10.63 -12.02 16.09
C LYS A 301 -11.67 -11.11 16.74
N ARG A 302 -12.74 -10.82 16.02
CA ARG A 302 -13.81 -9.95 16.50
C ARG A 302 -14.72 -10.76 17.42
N LYS A 303 -15.12 -10.14 18.53
CA LYS A 303 -16.10 -10.72 19.44
C LYS A 303 -17.43 -10.88 18.71
N PHE A 304 -18.08 -12.03 18.88
CA PHE A 304 -19.40 -12.32 18.30
C PHE A 304 -20.42 -11.26 18.71
N ILE A 305 -21.17 -10.73 17.75
CA ILE A 305 -22.27 -9.78 17.95
C ILE A 305 -23.57 -10.39 17.41
N SER A 306 -24.56 -10.52 18.28
CA SER A 306 -25.90 -11.05 17.99
C SER A 306 -26.75 -10.08 17.16
N GLU A 307 -27.80 -10.62 16.52
CA GLU A 307 -28.66 -9.86 15.59
C GLU A 307 -29.41 -8.68 16.23
N GLU A 308 -29.63 -8.71 17.55
CA GLU A 308 -30.30 -7.63 18.31
C GLU A 308 -29.57 -6.27 18.23
N PHE A 309 -28.29 -6.29 17.87
CA PHE A 309 -27.46 -5.10 17.71
C PHE A 309 -27.33 -4.64 16.26
N PHE A 310 -27.94 -5.34 15.30
CA PHE A 310 -27.77 -5.04 13.88
C PHE A 310 -28.47 -3.73 13.50
N PRO A 311 -27.93 -2.99 12.50
CA PRO A 311 -28.56 -1.78 12.00
C PRO A 311 -29.87 -2.10 11.27
N PRO A 312 -30.79 -1.12 11.16
CA PRO A 312 -32.08 -1.31 10.49
C PRO A 312 -31.94 -1.81 9.05
N CYS A 313 -30.90 -1.41 8.31
CA CYS A 313 -30.68 -1.86 6.94
C CYS A 313 -30.36 -3.36 6.83
N ILE A 314 -29.58 -3.91 7.78
CA ILE A 314 -29.28 -5.34 7.81
C ILE A 314 -30.49 -6.14 8.30
N ALA A 315 -31.19 -5.63 9.32
CA ALA A 315 -32.42 -6.25 9.80
C ALA A 315 -33.50 -6.31 8.70
N GLN A 316 -33.62 -5.26 7.88
CA GLN A 316 -34.55 -5.24 6.76
C GLN A 316 -34.18 -6.25 5.68
N ILE A 317 -32.90 -6.38 5.34
CA ILE A 317 -32.43 -7.42 4.43
C ILE A 317 -32.81 -8.81 4.98
N LEU A 318 -32.57 -9.09 6.26
CA LEU A 318 -32.83 -10.39 6.90
C LEU A 318 -34.31 -10.80 6.95
N ARG A 319 -35.25 -9.87 6.75
CA ARG A 319 -36.69 -10.15 6.62
C ARG A 319 -37.07 -10.77 5.27
N GLY A 320 -36.19 -10.72 4.28
CA GLY A 320 -36.45 -11.13 2.89
C GLY A 320 -36.62 -9.92 1.97
N LEU A 321 -36.40 -10.12 0.67
CA LEU A 321 -36.37 -9.06 -0.33
C LEU A 321 -37.04 -9.46 -1.65
N PRO A 322 -37.87 -8.57 -2.23
CA PRO A 322 -38.49 -8.80 -3.53
C PRO A 322 -37.47 -8.71 -4.69
N ASP A 323 -36.41 -7.90 -4.54
CA ASP A 323 -35.30 -7.78 -5.48
C ASP A 323 -33.96 -7.49 -4.74
N GLY A 324 -32.83 -7.69 -5.40
CA GLY A 324 -31.50 -7.36 -4.85
C GLY A 324 -30.81 -8.48 -4.09
N ARG A 325 -31.37 -9.70 -4.10
CA ARG A 325 -30.89 -10.86 -3.33
C ARG A 325 -29.39 -11.15 -3.50
N LYS A 326 -28.86 -11.12 -4.73
CA LYS A 326 -27.43 -11.34 -4.98
C LYS A 326 -26.53 -10.30 -4.31
N ARG A 327 -26.94 -9.03 -4.33
CA ARG A 327 -26.26 -7.90 -3.66
C ARG A 327 -26.35 -8.05 -2.14
N SER A 328 -27.49 -8.50 -1.64
CA SER A 328 -27.71 -8.77 -0.23
C SER A 328 -26.84 -9.91 0.32
N VAL A 329 -26.56 -10.96 -0.47
CA VAL A 329 -25.59 -12.00 -0.08
C VAL A 329 -24.21 -11.38 0.19
N PHE A 330 -23.72 -10.53 -0.71
CA PHE A 330 -22.44 -9.84 -0.53
C PHE A 330 -22.43 -8.95 0.72
N ILE A 331 -23.52 -8.21 0.94
CA ILE A 331 -23.69 -7.35 2.13
C ILE A 331 -23.68 -8.20 3.41
N LEU A 332 -24.49 -9.26 3.48
CA LEU A 332 -24.65 -10.09 4.65
C LEU A 332 -23.36 -10.85 5.00
N VAL A 333 -22.69 -11.48 4.03
CA VAL A 333 -21.44 -12.21 4.28
C VAL A 333 -20.37 -11.28 4.85
N ASN A 334 -20.17 -10.12 4.23
CA ASN A 334 -19.16 -9.16 4.70
C ASN A 334 -19.53 -8.55 6.05
N PHE A 335 -20.79 -8.21 6.28
CA PHE A 335 -21.24 -7.67 7.56
C PHE A 335 -21.10 -8.71 8.69
N LEU A 336 -21.61 -9.93 8.51
CA LEU A 336 -21.60 -10.98 9.55
C LEU A 336 -20.18 -11.44 9.89
N ARG A 337 -19.27 -11.56 8.90
CA ARG A 337 -17.84 -11.79 9.17
C ARG A 337 -17.24 -10.69 10.03
N ASN A 338 -17.61 -9.43 9.77
CA ASN A 338 -17.21 -8.29 10.58
C ASN A 338 -17.87 -8.25 11.97
N MET A 339 -18.92 -9.03 12.21
CA MET A 339 -19.58 -9.24 13.51
C MET A 339 -19.06 -10.49 14.24
N GLY A 340 -18.02 -11.17 13.72
CA GLY A 340 -17.42 -12.34 14.37
C GLY A 340 -18.19 -13.65 14.20
N TRP A 341 -19.07 -13.74 13.19
CA TRP A 341 -19.79 -14.98 12.89
C TRP A 341 -18.87 -15.97 12.15
N THR A 342 -18.98 -17.26 12.47
CA THR A 342 -18.23 -18.34 11.82
C THR A 342 -18.80 -18.71 10.45
N PHE A 343 -18.04 -19.50 9.68
CA PHE A 343 -18.50 -20.00 8.37
C PHE A 343 -19.86 -20.71 8.50
N ASP A 344 -19.98 -21.67 9.41
CA ASP A 344 -21.20 -22.48 9.59
C ASP A 344 -22.39 -21.63 10.04
N GLN A 345 -22.15 -20.65 10.92
CA GLN A 345 -23.19 -19.72 11.37
C GLN A 345 -23.72 -18.86 10.22
N ILE A 346 -22.84 -18.34 9.37
CA ILE A 346 -23.22 -17.54 8.21
C ILE A 346 -23.91 -18.40 7.16
N GLU A 347 -23.41 -19.61 6.90
CA GLU A 347 -24.02 -20.55 5.93
C GLU A 347 -25.45 -20.91 6.33
N LYS A 348 -25.64 -21.31 7.58
CA LYS A 348 -26.97 -21.60 8.14
C LYS A 348 -27.87 -20.38 8.00
N ARG A 349 -27.40 -19.20 8.43
CA ARG A 349 -28.21 -17.99 8.43
C ARG A 349 -28.59 -17.51 7.03
N LEU A 350 -27.67 -17.61 6.06
CA LEU A 350 -27.94 -17.29 4.66
C LEU A 350 -28.94 -18.24 4.04
N THR A 351 -28.90 -19.52 4.41
CA THR A 351 -29.86 -20.53 3.94
C THR A 351 -31.26 -20.21 4.43
N GLU A 352 -31.42 -19.99 5.75
CA GLU A 352 -32.69 -19.55 6.36
C GLU A 352 -33.22 -18.24 5.77
N TRP A 353 -32.33 -17.28 5.49
CA TRP A 353 -32.70 -16.04 4.85
C TRP A 353 -33.16 -16.28 3.40
N ASN A 354 -32.46 -17.13 2.65
CA ASN A 354 -32.78 -17.42 1.25
C ASN A 354 -34.11 -18.15 1.09
N GLU A 355 -34.54 -18.94 2.07
CA GLU A 355 -35.88 -19.57 2.11
C GLU A 355 -37.01 -18.55 2.20
N LYS A 356 -36.77 -17.38 2.83
CA LYS A 356 -37.74 -16.27 2.93
C LYS A 356 -37.85 -15.44 1.65
N ASN A 357 -37.06 -15.75 0.64
CA ASN A 357 -36.93 -14.98 -0.59
C ASN A 357 -37.57 -15.71 -1.77
N TYR A 358 -38.34 -14.98 -2.60
CA TYR A 358 -38.99 -15.56 -3.76
C TYR A 358 -38.60 -14.85 -5.08
N PRO A 359 -38.11 -15.59 -6.11
CA PRO A 359 -37.59 -16.95 -6.02
C PRO A 359 -36.28 -17.00 -5.19
N PRO A 360 -36.02 -18.13 -4.50
CA PRO A 360 -34.77 -18.32 -3.77
C PRO A 360 -33.57 -18.37 -4.72
N LEU A 361 -32.41 -17.92 -4.25
CA LEU A 361 -31.16 -18.10 -4.98
C LEU A 361 -30.75 -19.58 -4.99
N ARG A 362 -30.06 -20.01 -6.05
CA ARG A 362 -29.51 -21.38 -6.13
C ARG A 362 -28.50 -21.61 -5.00
N ALA A 363 -28.59 -22.75 -4.30
CA ALA A 363 -27.69 -23.12 -3.21
C ALA A 363 -26.20 -23.05 -3.61
N ASN A 364 -25.86 -23.47 -4.84
CA ASN A 364 -24.50 -23.36 -5.37
C ASN A 364 -23.97 -21.93 -5.44
N TYR A 365 -24.83 -20.93 -5.70
CA TYR A 365 -24.43 -19.52 -5.70
C TYR A 365 -24.03 -19.08 -4.29
N LEU A 366 -24.85 -19.39 -3.28
CA LEU A 366 -24.56 -19.06 -1.87
C LEU A 366 -23.25 -19.69 -1.41
N ARG A 367 -23.07 -21.00 -1.67
CA ARG A 367 -21.85 -21.73 -1.31
C ARG A 367 -20.59 -21.17 -1.98
N THR A 368 -20.70 -20.80 -3.26
CA THR A 368 -19.57 -20.21 -4.02
C THR A 368 -19.19 -18.85 -3.47
N GLN A 369 -20.18 -17.99 -3.20
CA GLN A 369 -19.93 -16.67 -2.60
C GLN A 369 -19.31 -16.80 -1.22
N LEU A 370 -19.88 -17.65 -0.35
CA LEU A 370 -19.38 -17.85 1.00
C LEU A 370 -17.93 -18.36 1.02
N LYS A 371 -17.61 -19.38 0.18
CA LYS A 371 -16.24 -19.89 0.03
C LYS A 371 -15.28 -18.81 -0.48
N TRP A 372 -15.69 -18.02 -1.48
CA TRP A 372 -14.85 -16.94 -2.01
C TRP A 372 -14.52 -15.90 -0.94
N HIS A 373 -15.52 -15.48 -0.16
CA HIS A 373 -15.34 -14.51 0.93
C HIS A 373 -14.42 -15.05 2.03
N PHE A 374 -14.61 -16.29 2.48
CA PHE A 374 -13.79 -16.89 3.55
C PHE A 374 -12.37 -17.27 3.11
N ARG A 375 -12.13 -17.41 1.80
CA ARG A 375 -10.77 -17.50 1.23
C ARG A 375 -10.02 -16.16 1.28
N GLN A 376 -10.71 -15.03 1.45
CA GLN A 376 -10.05 -13.74 1.57
C GLN A 376 -9.38 -13.62 2.94
N GLU A 377 -8.09 -13.33 2.93
CA GLU A 377 -7.27 -13.16 4.13
C GLU A 377 -7.77 -12.02 5.04
N ARG A 378 -8.48 -11.02 4.47
CA ARG A 378 -9.09 -9.91 5.21
C ARG A 378 -10.61 -10.02 5.29
N ASN A 379 -11.17 -9.51 6.39
CA ASN A 379 -12.60 -9.26 6.52
C ASN A 379 -12.97 -8.02 5.70
N ILE A 380 -13.38 -8.21 4.45
CA ILE A 380 -13.88 -7.14 3.58
C ILE A 380 -15.07 -6.46 4.26
N LEU A 381 -15.05 -5.13 4.33
CA LEU A 381 -16.17 -4.35 4.84
C LEU A 381 -17.35 -4.42 3.86
N PRO A 382 -18.60 -4.47 4.36
CA PRO A 382 -19.74 -4.23 3.48
C PRO A 382 -19.68 -2.81 2.92
N PRO A 383 -20.35 -2.53 1.78
CA PRO A 383 -20.41 -1.20 1.20
C PRO A 383 -20.97 -0.16 2.19
N ASN A 384 -20.69 1.12 1.93
CA ASN A 384 -21.31 2.20 2.72
C ASN A 384 -22.80 2.31 2.39
N CYS A 385 -23.58 2.80 3.36
CA CYS A 385 -25.03 2.92 3.28
C CYS A 385 -25.50 3.87 2.15
N ASP A 386 -24.67 4.85 1.79
CA ASP A 386 -24.89 5.84 0.73
C ASP A 386 -24.50 5.35 -0.67
N ASN A 387 -23.91 4.16 -0.79
CA ASN A 387 -23.52 3.62 -2.08
C ASN A 387 -24.75 3.24 -2.92
N LEU A 388 -25.03 4.06 -3.95
CA LEU A 388 -26.22 3.98 -4.80
C LEU A 388 -26.46 2.58 -5.39
N GLN A 389 -25.41 1.79 -5.66
CA GLN A 389 -25.53 0.46 -6.28
C GLN A 389 -25.95 -0.65 -5.30
N PHE A 390 -25.96 -0.35 -4.00
CA PHE A 390 -26.29 -1.30 -2.94
C PHE A 390 -27.56 -0.89 -2.21
N TYR A 391 -27.46 -0.32 -1.01
CA TYR A 391 -28.61 -0.15 -0.12
C TYR A 391 -29.73 0.76 -0.67
N PRO A 392 -29.43 1.92 -1.30
CA PRO A 392 -30.46 2.78 -1.89
C PRO A 392 -31.20 2.09 -3.03
N SER A 393 -30.47 1.45 -3.96
CA SER A 393 -31.07 0.78 -5.12
C SER A 393 -31.97 -0.42 -4.80
N ILE A 394 -31.87 -0.99 -3.60
CA ILE A 394 -32.75 -2.10 -3.16
C ILE A 394 -33.72 -1.65 -2.05
N GLY A 395 -33.76 -0.35 -1.73
CA GLY A 395 -34.75 0.24 -0.82
C GLY A 395 -34.65 -0.18 0.65
N VAL A 396 -33.47 -0.60 1.13
CA VAL A 396 -33.32 -1.17 2.49
C VAL A 396 -32.71 -0.21 3.51
N CYS A 397 -32.10 0.90 3.09
CA CYS A 397 -31.48 1.84 4.03
C CYS A 397 -32.49 2.89 4.53
N ASN A 398 -33.11 2.58 5.68
CA ASN A 398 -33.97 3.50 6.42
C ASN A 398 -33.30 3.87 7.76
N PRO A 399 -32.55 5.00 7.84
CA PRO A 399 -31.80 5.38 9.03
C PRO A 399 -32.72 5.68 10.22
N ASP A 400 -32.53 4.97 11.33
CA ASP A 400 -33.19 5.26 12.60
C ASP A 400 -32.57 6.48 13.32
N ILE A 401 -33.11 6.84 14.50
CA ILE A 401 -32.60 7.95 15.31
C ILE A 401 -31.12 7.75 15.66
N PHE A 402 -30.69 6.51 15.89
CA PHE A 402 -29.31 6.19 16.24
C PHE A 402 -28.36 6.39 15.05
N CYS A 403 -28.75 5.94 13.84
CA CYS A 403 -28.02 6.16 12.60
C CYS A 403 -27.78 7.65 12.33
N LYS A 404 -28.81 8.47 12.53
CA LYS A 404 -28.74 9.93 12.35
C LYS A 404 -27.86 10.58 13.42
N ARG A 405 -28.09 10.27 14.70
CA ARG A 405 -27.35 10.85 15.84
C ARG A 405 -25.85 10.58 15.78
N TYR A 406 -25.43 9.42 15.26
CA TYR A 406 -24.02 9.01 15.22
C TYR A 406 -23.42 8.96 13.82
N GLU A 407 -24.10 9.54 12.83
CA GLU A 407 -23.66 9.65 11.43
C GLU A 407 -23.10 8.34 10.87
N ILE A 408 -23.90 7.27 10.95
CA ILE A 408 -23.46 5.94 10.54
C ILE A 408 -23.34 5.84 9.01
N LYS A 409 -22.10 5.93 8.52
CA LYS A 409 -21.78 5.76 7.08
C LYS A 409 -21.69 4.30 6.63
N ASN A 410 -21.09 3.44 7.47
CA ASN A 410 -20.94 2.01 7.20
C ASN A 410 -21.74 1.19 8.21
N PRO A 411 -22.51 0.16 7.81
CA PRO A 411 -23.36 -0.59 8.73
C PRO A 411 -22.59 -1.30 9.85
N VAL A 412 -21.31 -1.64 9.66
CA VAL A 412 -20.46 -2.22 10.71
C VAL A 412 -20.31 -1.30 11.91
N ASN A 413 -20.36 0.03 11.71
CA ASN A 413 -20.15 0.99 12.78
C ASN A 413 -21.34 1.08 13.76
N TYR A 414 -22.55 0.72 13.32
CA TYR A 414 -23.75 0.76 14.15
C TYR A 414 -23.64 -0.13 15.40
N PRO A 415 -23.44 -1.45 15.29
CA PRO A 415 -23.33 -2.33 16.45
C PRO A 415 -22.13 -1.98 17.33
N LEU A 416 -21.00 -1.60 16.73
CA LEU A 416 -19.80 -1.22 17.47
C LEU A 416 -20.03 0.02 18.34
N LYS A 417 -20.68 1.07 17.79
CA LYS A 417 -21.04 2.27 18.56
C LYS A 417 -22.12 1.97 19.59
N LYS A 418 -23.14 1.18 19.25
CA LYS A 418 -24.24 0.81 20.18
C LYS A 418 -23.70 0.07 21.41
N LEU A 419 -22.82 -0.91 21.22
CA LEU A 419 -22.17 -1.64 22.31
C LEU A 419 -21.22 -0.76 23.13
N SER A 420 -20.49 0.17 22.50
CA SER A 420 -19.62 1.12 23.21
C SER A 420 -20.42 2.05 24.13
N GLN A 421 -21.56 2.56 23.67
CA GLN A 421 -22.44 3.41 24.49
C GLN A 421 -23.04 2.67 25.67
N MET A 422 -23.48 1.42 25.48
CA MET A 422 -24.01 0.58 26.55
C MET A 422 -22.97 0.25 27.63
N LYS A 423 -21.69 0.14 27.26
CA LYS A 423 -20.60 0.01 28.24
C LYS A 423 -20.41 1.30 29.02
N LYS A 424 -20.40 2.45 28.35
CA LYS A 424 -20.26 3.77 29.01
C LYS A 424 -21.43 4.08 29.96
N SER A 425 -22.64 3.63 29.66
CA SER A 425 -23.81 3.80 30.53
C SER A 425 -23.89 2.80 31.70
N LYS A 426 -23.07 1.74 31.71
CA LYS A 426 -22.94 0.80 32.84
C LYS A 426 -21.77 1.15 33.77
N LEU A 427 -20.88 2.03 33.32
CA LEU A 427 -19.72 2.53 34.05
C LEU A 427 -19.98 3.91 34.70
N LYS A 428 -21.12 4.54 34.36
CA LYS A 428 -21.77 5.60 35.14
C LYS A 428 -22.88 4.96 35.93
#